data_AF-A0A6P7ZKI2-F1
#
_entry.id   AF-A0A6P7ZKI2-F1
#
_cell.length_a   1.000
_cell.length_b   1.000
_cell.length_c   1.000
_cell.angle_alpha   90.00
_cell.angle_beta   90.00
_cell.angle_gamma   90.00
#
_symmetry.space_group_name_H-M   'P 1'
#
loop_
_entity.id
_entity.type
_entity.pdbx_description
1 polymer ?
#
loop_
_entity_poly.entity_id
_entity_poly.type
_entity_poly.pdbx_seq_one_letter_code
_entity_poly.pdbx_strand_id
1 'polypeptide(L)'
;MLASNVAVSGQPVNMEIEGGANISRSRSLTVTKTYVTQTDLESLKNKRTIDMSQTLIKDLEQRNQNVYVITESIETEQEATINTSDSFQAGFSFFSKVGIKSKGKKTKTISIPKGSVFGFRAQLLTIQNGKWAVSHDPNAYGNTFEEKKELILASYVSETDTLTGFPRVKAEILTQCSPLDILPPEEVEDVLKAFLFIMKNPKTISEVEAKVEQVLYSSAHNESSILLELLEELGISKAPKTSYKVLIDLTFFFLNALNGLDEDGVSMLVESVEKQNTEHQLTQVETLLAENFISSEEHDDCQITIGESRPRPILEANGGASESWNLMVQSYAIALYAALCLLHRLSLRSLSTKPKLSSA
;
A
#
# COMPACT_ATOMS: atom_id res chain seq x y z
N MET A 1 15.26 -25.17 20.28
CA MET A 1 14.37 -25.05 21.45
C MET A 1 13.18 -24.20 21.03
N LEU A 2 11.99 -24.79 21.06
CA LEU A 2 10.73 -24.16 20.63
C LEU A 2 10.51 -22.85 21.38
N ALA A 3 10.22 -21.77 20.65
CA ALA A 3 9.82 -20.51 21.23
C ALA A 3 8.54 -20.75 22.04
N SER A 4 8.60 -20.53 23.35
CA SER A 4 7.41 -20.43 24.19
C SER A 4 6.58 -19.27 23.64
N ASN A 5 5.35 -19.57 23.20
CA ASN A 5 4.44 -18.55 22.73
C ASN A 5 4.03 -17.68 23.92
N VAL A 6 4.26 -16.38 23.82
CA VAL A 6 4.07 -15.41 24.92
C VAL A 6 2.71 -14.68 24.80
N ALA A 7 1.94 -15.03 23.78
CA ALA A 7 0.69 -14.38 23.49
C ALA A 7 -0.43 -14.86 24.43
N VAL A 8 -1.22 -13.90 24.93
CA VAL A 8 -2.41 -14.10 25.73
C VAL A 8 -3.64 -13.96 24.83
N SER A 9 -4.55 -14.93 24.91
CA SER A 9 -5.83 -14.88 24.20
C SER A 9 -6.86 -14.10 25.02
N GLY A 10 -7.49 -13.11 24.39
CA GLY A 10 -8.68 -12.44 24.90
C GLY A 10 -9.93 -13.32 24.78
N GLN A 11 -11.07 -12.77 25.23
CA GLN A 11 -12.37 -13.41 25.01
C GLN A 11 -12.82 -13.26 23.55
N PRO A 12 -13.54 -14.24 23.00
CA PRO A 12 -14.11 -14.15 21.66
C PRO A 12 -15.15 -13.03 21.57
N VAL A 13 -15.13 -12.31 20.46
CA VAL A 13 -16.07 -11.23 20.15
C VAL A 13 -16.67 -11.46 18.77
N ASN A 14 -17.96 -11.23 18.63
CA ASN A 14 -18.59 -11.19 17.31
C ASN A 14 -18.27 -9.85 16.65
N MET A 15 -17.51 -9.90 15.56
CA MET A 15 -17.22 -8.76 14.72
C MET A 15 -18.15 -8.77 13.51
N GLU A 16 -18.89 -7.69 13.31
CA GLU A 16 -19.65 -7.49 12.08
C GLU A 16 -18.67 -7.11 10.97
N ILE A 17 -18.63 -7.92 9.90
CA ILE A 17 -17.86 -7.59 8.71
C ILE A 17 -18.83 -6.95 7.74
N GLU A 18 -18.86 -5.62 7.74
CA GLU A 18 -19.56 -4.88 6.70
C GLU A 18 -18.64 -4.75 5.49
N GLY A 19 -18.82 -5.68 4.53
CA GLY A 19 -18.23 -5.49 3.21
C GLY A 19 -18.98 -4.36 2.52
N GLY A 20 -18.28 -3.46 1.82
CA GLY A 20 -18.87 -2.32 1.09
C GLY A 20 -19.76 -2.69 -0.10
N ALA A 21 -20.24 -3.94 -0.13
CA ALA A 21 -21.31 -4.38 -0.97
C ALA A 21 -22.62 -4.35 -0.20
N ASN A 22 -23.73 -3.97 -0.86
CA ASN A 22 -25.07 -4.05 -0.28
C ASN A 22 -25.49 -5.54 -0.20
N ILE A 23 -24.78 -6.30 0.64
CA ILE A 23 -25.04 -7.70 0.92
C ILE A 23 -26.20 -7.66 1.90
N SER A 24 -27.36 -8.15 1.46
CA SER A 24 -28.63 -8.13 2.19
C SER A 24 -28.65 -8.89 3.53
N ARG A 25 -27.48 -9.30 4.05
CA ARG A 25 -27.27 -9.82 5.39
C ARG A 25 -25.88 -9.38 5.85
N SER A 26 -25.83 -8.58 6.91
CA SER A 26 -24.60 -8.48 7.68
C SER A 26 -24.15 -9.87 8.09
N ARG A 27 -22.87 -10.16 7.88
CA ARG A 27 -22.25 -11.42 8.31
C ARG A 27 -21.34 -11.07 9.47
N SER A 28 -21.72 -11.55 10.66
CA SER A 28 -20.83 -11.52 11.80
C SER A 28 -19.85 -12.69 11.70
N LEU A 29 -18.58 -12.39 11.97
CA LEU A 29 -17.52 -13.37 12.16
C LEU A 29 -17.12 -13.36 13.63
N THR A 30 -17.06 -14.52 14.25
CA THR A 30 -16.51 -14.64 15.60
C THR A 30 -14.99 -14.61 15.49
N VAL A 31 -14.40 -13.62 16.15
CA VAL A 31 -12.95 -13.40 16.16
C VAL A 31 -12.45 -13.30 17.59
N THR A 32 -11.17 -13.61 17.77
CA THR A 32 -10.49 -13.51 19.05
C THR A 32 -9.26 -12.63 18.90
N LYS A 33 -9.11 -11.69 19.84
CA LYS A 33 -7.93 -10.85 19.93
C LYS A 33 -6.87 -11.57 20.76
N THR A 34 -5.69 -11.74 20.19
CA THR A 34 -4.51 -12.27 20.86
C THR A 34 -3.49 -11.14 21.00
N TYR A 35 -2.81 -11.02 22.14
CA TYR A 35 -1.86 -9.93 22.37
C TYR A 35 -0.72 -10.34 23.28
N VAL A 36 0.41 -9.63 23.16
CA VAL A 36 1.59 -9.81 24.02
C VAL A 36 1.56 -8.76 25.11
N THR A 37 1.68 -9.15 26.37
CA THR A 37 1.69 -8.19 27.47
C THR A 37 3.04 -7.48 27.59
N GLN A 38 3.03 -6.23 28.08
CA GLN A 38 4.28 -5.51 28.33
C GLN A 38 5.15 -6.23 29.35
N THR A 39 4.55 -6.80 30.39
CA THR A 39 5.25 -7.57 31.42
C THR A 39 6.05 -8.70 30.79
N ASP A 40 5.47 -9.40 29.81
CA ASP A 40 6.17 -10.49 29.17
C ASP A 40 7.30 -10.01 28.25
N LEU A 41 7.09 -8.93 27.50
CA LEU A 41 8.14 -8.29 26.69
C LEU A 41 9.33 -7.85 27.56
N GLU A 42 9.08 -7.18 28.68
CA GLU A 42 10.13 -6.78 29.63
C GLU A 42 10.85 -8.00 30.23
N SER A 43 10.11 -9.06 30.53
CA SER A 43 10.71 -10.30 31.03
C SER A 43 11.65 -10.95 30.02
N LEU A 44 11.33 -10.87 28.72
CA LEU A 44 12.14 -11.41 27.62
C LEU A 44 13.37 -10.54 27.36
N LYS A 45 13.19 -9.21 27.35
CA LYS A 45 14.27 -8.22 27.14
C LYS A 45 15.41 -8.40 28.12
N ASN A 46 15.10 -8.72 29.38
CA ASN A 46 16.13 -8.97 30.42
C ASN A 46 16.83 -10.33 30.30
N LYS A 47 16.28 -11.26 29.49
CA LYS A 47 16.78 -12.64 29.36
C LYS A 47 17.46 -12.92 28.03
N ARG A 48 17.20 -12.11 26.99
CA ARG A 48 17.62 -12.39 25.61
C ARG A 48 18.13 -11.14 24.91
N THR A 49 19.19 -11.31 24.14
CA THR A 49 19.73 -10.31 23.22
C THR A 49 19.58 -10.81 21.78
N ILE A 50 19.55 -9.87 20.85
CA ILE A 50 19.63 -10.13 19.41
C ILE A 50 21.09 -10.41 19.05
N ASP A 51 21.29 -11.49 18.30
CA ASP A 51 22.60 -11.83 17.74
C ASP A 51 22.89 -10.97 16.50
N MET A 52 23.66 -9.90 16.71
CA MET A 52 24.08 -8.97 15.65
C MET A 52 25.01 -9.63 14.61
N SER A 53 25.49 -10.86 14.85
CA SER A 53 26.36 -11.55 13.90
C SER A 53 25.58 -12.22 12.75
N GLN A 54 24.26 -12.41 12.93
CA GLN A 54 23.40 -13.05 11.93
C GLN A 54 23.32 -12.26 10.63
N THR A 55 23.40 -12.97 9.50
CA THR A 55 23.36 -12.39 8.16
C THR A 55 22.13 -11.50 7.96
N LEU A 56 20.94 -11.98 8.34
CA LEU A 56 19.71 -11.21 8.22
C LEU A 56 19.77 -9.87 8.97
N ILE A 57 20.28 -9.87 10.21
CA ILE A 57 20.37 -8.65 11.02
C ILE A 57 21.37 -7.66 10.41
N LYS A 58 22.51 -8.15 9.91
CA LYS A 58 23.50 -7.32 9.21
C LYS A 58 22.95 -6.71 7.93
N ASP A 59 22.21 -7.49 7.15
CA ASP A 59 21.61 -7.03 5.89
C ASP A 59 20.54 -5.95 6.16
N LEU A 60 19.70 -6.16 7.17
CA LEU A 60 18.71 -5.18 7.62
C LEU A 60 19.36 -3.89 8.15
N GLU A 61 20.42 -4.00 8.93
CA GLU A 61 21.20 -2.86 9.45
C GLU A 61 21.88 -2.09 8.31
N GLN A 62 22.54 -2.78 7.38
CA GLN A 62 23.22 -2.16 6.24
C GLN A 62 22.26 -1.37 5.35
N ARG A 63 21.01 -1.84 5.22
CA ARG A 63 19.96 -1.17 4.43
C ARG A 63 19.14 -0.17 5.23
N ASN A 64 19.42 -0.01 6.53
CA ASN A 64 18.63 0.80 7.45
C ASN A 64 17.12 0.49 7.38
N GLN A 65 16.77 -0.80 7.32
CA GLN A 65 15.38 -1.24 7.22
C GLN A 65 14.72 -1.34 8.59
N ASN A 66 13.54 -0.75 8.72
CA ASN A 66 12.74 -0.84 9.94
C ASN A 66 12.08 -2.21 10.05
N VAL A 67 12.18 -2.79 11.25
CA VAL A 67 11.62 -4.06 11.66
C VAL A 67 10.51 -3.79 12.67
N TYR A 68 9.37 -4.43 12.46
CA TYR A 68 8.21 -4.31 13.32
C TYR A 68 7.88 -5.66 13.94
N VAL A 69 7.41 -5.64 15.18
CA VAL A 69 6.92 -6.81 15.90
C VAL A 69 5.40 -6.72 15.99
N ILE A 70 4.73 -7.80 15.59
CA ILE A 70 3.29 -7.94 15.80
C ILE A 70 3.04 -8.19 17.28
N THR A 71 2.40 -7.24 17.96
CA THR A 71 2.08 -7.33 19.39
C THR A 71 0.61 -7.63 19.67
N GLU A 72 -0.25 -7.47 18.67
CA GLU A 72 -1.65 -7.90 18.72
C GLU A 72 -2.06 -8.52 17.38
N SER A 73 -2.90 -9.55 17.41
CA SER A 73 -3.57 -10.14 16.24
C SER A 73 -5.06 -10.33 16.53
N ILE A 74 -5.88 -10.27 15.47
CA ILE A 74 -7.30 -10.61 15.50
C ILE A 74 -7.46 -11.83 14.59
N GLU A 75 -7.88 -12.95 15.16
CA GLU A 75 -7.91 -14.24 14.50
C GLU A 75 -9.32 -14.83 14.46
N THR A 76 -9.62 -15.61 13.42
CA THR A 76 -10.92 -16.28 13.30
C THR A 76 -11.05 -17.47 14.21
N GLU A 77 -12.19 -17.59 14.90
CA GLU A 77 -12.47 -18.76 15.73
C GLU A 77 -13.04 -19.95 14.97
N GLN A 78 -13.60 -19.68 13.79
CA GLN A 78 -14.31 -20.64 12.96
C GLN A 78 -14.00 -20.41 11.48
N GLU A 79 -14.15 -21.47 10.69
CA GLU A 79 -14.13 -21.37 9.24
C GLU A 79 -15.35 -20.58 8.76
N ALA A 80 -15.16 -19.71 7.77
CA ALA A 80 -16.22 -18.88 7.21
C ALA A 80 -16.09 -18.78 5.70
N THR A 81 -17.22 -18.73 5.02
CA THR A 81 -17.27 -18.54 3.57
C THR A 81 -17.94 -17.22 3.24
N ILE A 82 -17.21 -16.33 2.57
CA ILE A 82 -17.74 -15.07 2.06
C ILE A 82 -18.02 -15.25 0.56
N ASN A 83 -19.28 -15.01 0.18
CA ASN A 83 -19.64 -14.91 -1.22
C ASN A 83 -19.66 -13.42 -1.56
N THR A 84 -18.71 -12.97 -2.36
CA THR A 84 -18.75 -11.64 -2.93
C THR A 84 -19.60 -11.75 -4.21
N SER A 85 -20.88 -11.41 -4.11
CA SER A 85 -21.64 -10.99 -5.28
C SER A 85 -21.24 -9.56 -5.63
N ASP A 86 -21.04 -9.25 -6.90
CA ASP A 86 -20.88 -7.87 -7.35
C ASP A 86 -22.15 -7.07 -7.05
N SER A 87 -22.18 -6.54 -5.84
CA SER A 87 -22.95 -5.37 -5.52
C SER A 87 -22.07 -4.46 -4.72
N PHE A 88 -20.95 -4.03 -5.30
CA PHE A 88 -20.36 -2.70 -5.13
C PHE A 88 -21.40 -1.59 -5.45
N GLN A 89 -22.64 -1.76 -4.97
CA GLN A 89 -23.78 -0.88 -5.22
C GLN A 89 -23.52 0.51 -4.68
N ALA A 90 -22.73 0.60 -3.61
CA ALA A 90 -22.18 1.84 -3.10
C ALA A 90 -21.14 2.45 -4.06
N GLY A 91 -20.23 1.67 -4.65
CA GLY A 91 -19.18 2.23 -5.54
C GLY A 91 -19.59 2.53 -6.98
N PHE A 92 -20.71 2.01 -7.52
CA PHE A 92 -21.06 2.18 -8.95
C PHE A 92 -21.16 3.65 -9.39
N SER A 93 -21.56 4.56 -8.49
CA SER A 93 -21.59 6.00 -8.77
C SER A 93 -20.19 6.55 -9.02
N PHE A 94 -19.21 6.18 -8.18
CA PHE A 94 -17.80 6.56 -8.40
C PHE A 94 -17.28 5.96 -9.71
N PHE A 95 -17.40 4.64 -9.89
CA PHE A 95 -16.82 3.95 -11.06
C PHE A 95 -17.36 4.49 -12.38
N SER A 96 -18.67 4.75 -12.46
CA SER A 96 -19.27 5.34 -13.66
C SER A 96 -18.82 6.79 -13.90
N LYS A 97 -18.68 7.61 -12.85
CA LYS A 97 -18.20 9.01 -12.94
C LYS A 97 -16.77 9.10 -13.48
N VAL A 98 -15.92 8.12 -13.15
CA VAL A 98 -14.52 8.06 -13.61
C VAL A 98 -14.33 7.19 -14.87
N GLY A 99 -15.43 6.69 -15.45
CA GLY A 99 -15.41 5.99 -16.74
C GLY A 99 -15.04 4.50 -16.69
N ILE A 100 -15.05 3.88 -15.51
CA ILE A 100 -14.85 2.44 -15.35
C ILE A 100 -16.14 1.71 -15.76
N LYS A 101 -16.02 0.85 -16.78
CA LYS A 101 -17.12 0.06 -17.34
C LYS A 101 -17.00 -1.37 -16.83
N SER A 102 -17.94 -1.79 -15.98
CA SER A 102 -17.91 -3.15 -15.44
C SER A 102 -18.18 -4.20 -16.53
N LYS A 103 -17.26 -5.16 -16.70
CA LYS A 103 -17.42 -6.30 -17.63
C LYS A 103 -18.11 -7.49 -16.95
N GLY A 104 -19.41 -7.31 -16.64
CA GLY A 104 -20.31 -8.38 -16.24
C GLY A 104 -20.11 -8.91 -14.80
N LYS A 105 -21.09 -9.70 -14.32
CA LYS A 105 -21.14 -10.19 -12.94
C LYS A 105 -20.11 -11.31 -12.73
N LYS A 106 -19.11 -11.10 -11.87
CA LYS A 106 -18.19 -12.14 -11.42
C LYS A 106 -18.48 -12.44 -9.94
N THR A 107 -19.10 -13.59 -9.66
CA THR A 107 -19.22 -14.07 -8.28
C THR A 107 -17.92 -14.74 -7.87
N LYS A 108 -17.29 -14.24 -6.79
CA LYS A 108 -16.18 -14.93 -6.14
C LYS A 108 -16.61 -15.45 -4.78
N THR A 109 -16.12 -16.63 -4.42
CA THR A 109 -16.31 -17.22 -3.10
C THR A 109 -14.94 -17.34 -2.46
N ILE A 110 -14.81 -16.75 -1.27
CA ILE A 110 -13.60 -16.76 -0.46
C ILE A 110 -13.88 -17.66 0.74
N SER A 111 -13.06 -18.71 0.92
CA SER A 111 -13.06 -19.48 2.16
C SER A 111 -11.99 -18.93 3.09
N ILE A 112 -12.36 -18.71 4.34
CA ILE A 112 -11.53 -18.22 5.42
C ILE A 112 -11.40 -19.35 6.43
N PRO A 113 -10.24 -20.02 6.51
CA PRO A 113 -9.99 -21.04 7.51
C PRO A 113 -10.11 -20.50 8.94
N LYS A 114 -10.31 -21.43 9.89
CA LYS A 114 -10.14 -21.13 11.32
C LYS A 114 -8.68 -20.76 11.62
N GLY A 115 -8.48 -19.75 12.47
CA GLY A 115 -7.16 -19.24 12.85
C GLY A 115 -6.55 -18.26 11.84
N SER A 116 -7.32 -17.78 10.86
CA SER A 116 -6.86 -16.74 9.93
C SER A 116 -6.78 -15.40 10.62
N VAL A 117 -5.68 -14.66 10.40
CA VAL A 117 -5.48 -13.30 10.95
C VAL A 117 -6.17 -12.27 10.05
N PHE A 118 -7.07 -11.46 10.62
CA PHE A 118 -7.81 -10.39 9.94
C PHE A 118 -7.21 -9.00 10.15
N GLY A 119 -6.53 -8.82 11.27
CA GLY A 119 -5.92 -7.55 11.63
C GLY A 119 -4.80 -7.80 12.62
N PHE A 120 -3.84 -6.91 12.64
CA PHE A 120 -2.73 -6.97 13.57
C PHE A 120 -2.28 -5.56 13.96
N ARG A 121 -1.66 -5.45 15.13
CA ARG A 121 -0.93 -4.27 15.56
C ARG A 121 0.55 -4.56 15.47
N ALA A 122 1.26 -3.79 14.65
CA ALA A 122 2.71 -3.84 14.55
C ALA A 122 3.32 -2.64 15.30
N GLN A 123 4.42 -2.87 16.01
CA GLN A 123 5.16 -1.85 16.74
C GLN A 123 6.63 -1.90 16.37
N LEU A 124 7.28 -0.73 16.26
CA LEU A 124 8.67 -0.61 15.86
C LEU A 124 9.58 -1.33 16.88
N LEU A 125 10.45 -2.20 16.38
CA LEU A 125 11.54 -2.81 17.15
C LEU A 125 12.76 -1.90 17.05
N THR A 126 13.36 -1.56 18.19
CA THR A 126 14.64 -0.84 18.27
C THR A 126 15.72 -1.81 18.73
N ILE A 127 16.90 -1.72 18.11
CA ILE A 127 18.04 -2.60 18.35
C ILE A 127 19.29 -1.74 18.53
N GLN A 128 19.95 -1.90 19.68
CA GLN A 128 21.20 -1.22 19.99
C GLN A 128 22.19 -2.21 20.62
N ASN A 129 23.26 -2.52 19.89
CA ASN A 129 24.30 -3.46 20.32
C ASN A 129 23.73 -4.80 20.83
N GLY A 130 22.74 -5.34 20.13
CA GLY A 130 22.03 -6.59 20.49
C GLY A 130 21.01 -6.45 21.62
N LYS A 131 20.97 -5.33 22.35
CA LYS A 131 19.82 -5.00 23.20
C LYS A 131 18.66 -4.55 22.34
N TRP A 132 17.44 -4.83 22.77
CA TRP A 132 16.26 -4.50 21.99
C TRP A 132 15.12 -3.98 22.87
N ALA A 133 14.22 -3.21 22.26
CA ALA A 133 12.98 -2.77 22.86
C ALA A 133 11.90 -2.62 21.78
N VAL A 134 10.66 -2.94 22.11
CA VAL A 134 9.50 -2.67 21.26
C VAL A 134 8.88 -1.37 21.71
N SER A 135 8.58 -0.47 20.78
CA SER A 135 7.93 0.80 21.09
C SER A 135 6.54 0.56 21.71
N HIS A 136 6.24 1.29 22.78
CA HIS A 136 4.88 1.32 23.35
C HIS A 136 3.92 2.12 22.46
N ASP A 137 4.43 3.14 21.78
CA ASP A 137 3.66 3.97 20.87
C ASP A 137 3.67 3.33 19.46
N PRO A 138 2.51 2.91 18.92
CA PRO A 138 2.41 2.38 17.56
C PRO A 138 2.82 3.41 16.49
N ASN A 139 2.76 4.71 16.80
CA ASN A 139 3.12 5.81 15.90
C ASN A 139 4.53 6.36 16.19
N ALA A 140 5.35 5.64 16.97
CA ALA A 140 6.68 6.10 17.30
C ALA A 140 7.52 6.32 16.04
N TYR A 141 8.02 7.55 15.91
CA TYR A 141 9.02 7.91 14.90
C TYR A 141 10.40 7.45 15.37
N GLY A 142 11.14 6.81 14.47
CA GLY A 142 12.48 6.32 14.74
C GLY A 142 12.90 5.23 13.77
N ASN A 143 14.11 4.72 13.97
CA ASN A 143 14.65 3.62 13.18
C ASN A 143 14.91 2.40 14.05
N THR A 144 14.87 1.22 13.43
CA THR A 144 15.21 -0.03 14.12
C THR A 144 16.67 -0.06 14.55
N PHE A 145 17.57 0.44 13.71
CA PHE A 145 18.99 0.48 14.00
C PHE A 145 19.40 1.91 14.31
N GLU A 146 20.31 2.09 15.25
CA GLU A 146 20.89 3.40 15.54
C GLU A 146 21.63 3.90 14.29
N GLU A 147 21.21 5.04 13.75
CA GLU A 147 21.89 5.62 12.59
C GLU A 147 23.36 5.86 12.93
N LYS A 148 24.26 5.26 12.16
CA LYS A 148 25.65 5.72 12.13
C LYS A 148 25.59 7.16 11.66
N LYS A 149 25.84 8.11 12.55
CA LYS A 149 25.84 9.55 12.29
C LYS A 149 26.90 9.90 11.23
N GLU A 150 26.61 9.62 9.97
CA GLU A 150 27.02 10.50 8.89
C GLU A 150 26.09 11.70 8.94
N LEU A 151 26.68 12.88 9.06
CA LEU A 151 26.02 14.16 9.22
C LEU A 151 25.07 14.44 8.04
N ILE A 152 23.86 13.90 8.08
CA ILE A 152 22.77 14.40 7.25
C ILE A 152 22.15 15.56 8.04
N LEU A 153 22.27 16.74 7.42
CA LEU A 153 21.78 18.01 7.90
C LEU A 153 20.37 17.88 8.49
N ALA A 154 20.21 18.37 9.71
CA ALA A 154 19.00 18.30 10.50
C ALA A 154 17.75 18.79 9.73
N SER A 155 16.67 18.02 9.91
CA SER A 155 15.27 18.46 9.93
C SER A 155 14.83 19.38 8.79
N TYR A 156 14.56 18.79 7.63
CA TYR A 156 13.48 19.30 6.80
C TYR A 156 12.18 18.73 7.38
N VAL A 157 11.46 19.53 8.17
CA VAL A 157 10.04 19.27 8.39
C VAL A 157 9.44 19.33 7.00
N SER A 158 9.01 18.18 6.49
CA SER A 158 8.43 18.14 5.15
C SER A 158 7.17 18.99 5.18
N GLU A 159 6.92 19.84 4.18
CA GLU A 159 5.70 20.64 4.09
C GLU A 159 4.42 19.77 4.24
N THR A 160 4.56 18.47 3.96
CA THR A 160 3.55 17.42 4.16
C THR A 160 3.12 17.21 5.61
N ASP A 161 3.96 17.52 6.60
CA ASP A 161 3.69 17.23 8.02
C ASP A 161 2.59 18.13 8.60
N THR A 162 2.27 19.24 7.91
CA THR A 162 1.18 20.15 8.27
C THR A 162 -0.13 19.85 7.53
N LEU A 163 -0.08 18.97 6.53
CA LEU A 163 -1.24 18.61 5.72
C LEU A 163 -1.99 17.44 6.37
N THR A 164 -3.31 17.46 6.26
CA THR A 164 -4.18 16.38 6.71
C THR A 164 -5.14 15.97 5.60
N GLY A 165 -5.71 14.77 5.67
CA GLY A 165 -6.64 14.25 4.67
C GLY A 165 -6.07 14.11 3.26
N PHE A 166 -6.89 14.36 2.24
CA PHE A 166 -6.48 14.20 0.83
C PHE A 166 -5.28 15.07 0.41
N PRO A 167 -5.17 16.37 0.80
CA PRO A 167 -3.99 17.17 0.48
C PRO A 167 -2.66 16.52 0.86
N ARG A 168 -2.59 15.84 2.01
CA ARG A 168 -1.41 15.10 2.43
C ARG A 168 -1.12 13.91 1.50
N VAL A 169 -2.12 13.07 1.27
CA VAL A 169 -2.00 11.90 0.37
C VAL A 169 -1.59 12.33 -1.04
N LYS A 170 -2.17 13.41 -1.54
CA LYS A 170 -1.80 14.01 -2.83
C LYS A 170 -0.34 14.44 -2.84
N ALA A 171 0.14 15.13 -1.81
CA ALA A 171 1.53 15.57 -1.74
C ALA A 171 2.52 14.38 -1.67
N GLU A 172 2.18 13.32 -0.93
CA GLU A 172 2.97 12.08 -0.88
C GLU A 172 3.07 11.42 -2.27
N ILE A 173 1.94 11.27 -2.97
CA ILE A 173 1.89 10.71 -4.33
C ILE A 173 2.69 11.56 -5.32
N LEU A 174 2.55 12.89 -5.27
CA LEU A 174 3.28 13.79 -6.16
C LEU A 174 4.79 13.75 -5.89
N THR A 175 5.20 13.57 -4.64
CA THR A 175 6.61 13.38 -4.25
C THR A 175 7.17 12.11 -4.87
N GLN A 176 6.43 10.99 -4.79
CA GLN A 176 6.81 9.73 -5.44
C GLN A 176 6.87 9.83 -6.97
N CYS A 177 6.06 10.70 -7.57
CA CYS A 177 6.05 10.96 -9.01
C CYS A 177 7.14 11.94 -9.48
N SER A 178 7.74 12.72 -8.58
CA SER A 178 8.70 13.77 -8.94
C SER A 178 9.92 13.30 -9.76
N PRO A 179 10.45 12.07 -9.60
CA PRO A 179 11.55 11.61 -10.45
C PRO A 179 11.19 11.53 -11.93
N LEU A 180 9.90 11.42 -12.28
CA LEU A 180 9.45 11.45 -13.67
C LEU A 180 9.71 12.79 -14.37
N ASP A 181 9.83 13.90 -13.63
CA ASP A 181 10.02 15.22 -14.23
C ASP A 181 11.44 15.42 -14.77
N ILE A 182 12.41 14.70 -14.19
CA ILE A 182 13.83 14.76 -14.55
C ILE A 182 14.26 13.64 -15.50
N LEU A 183 13.38 12.67 -15.81
CA LEU A 183 13.71 11.59 -16.74
C LEU A 183 14.14 12.13 -18.11
N PRO A 184 15.18 11.56 -18.74
CA PRO A 184 15.53 11.85 -20.13
C PRO A 184 14.37 11.56 -21.09
N PRO A 185 14.17 12.39 -22.14
CA PRO A 185 13.11 12.19 -23.14
C PRO A 185 13.02 10.79 -23.76
N GLU A 186 14.18 10.16 -24.01
CA GLU A 186 14.26 8.82 -24.59
C GLU A 186 13.73 7.74 -23.63
N GLU A 187 13.94 7.90 -22.32
CA GLU A 187 13.49 6.96 -21.30
C GLU A 187 12.03 7.15 -20.92
N VAL A 188 11.49 8.37 -21.07
CA VAL A 188 10.06 8.63 -20.82
C VAL A 188 9.18 7.71 -21.67
N GLU A 189 9.51 7.56 -22.95
CA GLU A 189 8.76 6.70 -23.87
C GLU A 189 8.93 5.22 -23.52
N ASP A 190 10.14 4.79 -23.15
CA ASP A 190 10.42 3.40 -22.76
C ASP A 190 9.67 3.04 -21.47
N VAL A 191 9.68 3.92 -20.46
CA VAL A 191 8.95 3.72 -19.20
C VAL A 191 7.44 3.71 -19.44
N LEU A 192 6.91 4.58 -20.29
CA LEU A 192 5.48 4.57 -20.63
C LEU A 192 5.07 3.25 -21.31
N LYS A 193 5.90 2.75 -22.22
CA LYS A 193 5.68 1.44 -22.88
C LYS A 193 5.77 0.29 -21.88
N ALA A 194 6.73 0.32 -20.97
CA ALA A 194 6.85 -0.67 -19.90
C ALA A 194 5.59 -0.71 -19.04
N PHE A 195 5.07 0.44 -18.62
CA PHE A 195 3.87 0.51 -17.79
C PHE A 195 2.62 0.06 -18.55
N LEU A 196 2.49 0.40 -19.83
CA LEU A 196 1.45 -0.14 -20.70
C LEU A 196 1.56 -1.66 -20.88
N PHE A 197 2.77 -2.19 -21.00
CA PHE A 197 3.03 -3.63 -21.10
C PHE A 197 2.59 -4.37 -19.84
N ILE A 198 2.91 -3.83 -18.65
CA ILE A 198 2.47 -4.37 -17.35
C ILE A 198 0.94 -4.37 -17.27
N MET A 199 0.27 -3.24 -17.54
CA MET A 199 -1.19 -3.15 -17.42
C MET A 199 -1.95 -4.05 -18.40
N LYS A 200 -1.41 -4.26 -19.61
CA LYS A 200 -2.06 -5.11 -20.62
C LYS A 200 -1.92 -6.60 -20.34
N ASN A 201 -0.98 -7.00 -19.47
CA ASN A 201 -0.68 -8.39 -19.20
C ASN A 201 -0.75 -8.67 -17.68
N PRO A 202 -1.91 -9.09 -17.14
CA PRO A 202 -2.07 -9.30 -15.70
C PRO A 202 -1.07 -10.30 -15.09
N LYS A 203 -0.62 -11.29 -15.87
CA LYS A 203 0.40 -12.26 -15.41
C LYS A 203 1.76 -11.61 -15.18
N THR A 204 2.07 -10.56 -15.93
CA THR A 204 3.32 -9.80 -15.84
C THR A 204 3.38 -8.99 -14.54
N ILE A 205 2.26 -8.55 -13.98
CA ILE A 205 2.25 -7.78 -12.72
C ILE A 205 2.97 -8.57 -11.61
N SER A 206 2.56 -9.82 -11.37
CA SER A 206 3.14 -10.65 -10.31
C SER A 206 4.59 -11.06 -10.61
N GLU A 207 4.94 -11.28 -11.87
CA GLU A 207 6.32 -11.63 -12.29
C GLU A 207 7.28 -10.45 -12.07
N VAL A 208 6.87 -9.25 -12.50
CA VAL A 208 7.64 -8.00 -12.34
C VAL A 208 7.71 -7.62 -10.85
N GLU A 209 6.63 -7.76 -10.09
CA GLU A 209 6.61 -7.53 -8.64
C GLU A 209 7.64 -8.41 -7.93
N ALA A 210 7.64 -9.72 -8.20
CA ALA A 210 8.61 -10.64 -7.62
C ALA A 210 10.06 -10.29 -7.97
N LYS A 211 10.32 -9.78 -9.18
CA LYS A 211 11.67 -9.33 -9.59
C LYS A 211 12.05 -8.00 -8.94
N VAL A 212 11.12 -7.05 -8.83
CA VAL A 212 11.33 -5.78 -8.13
C VAL A 212 11.63 -6.02 -6.65
N GLU A 213 10.87 -6.89 -5.99
CA GLU A 213 11.15 -7.32 -4.61
C GLU A 213 12.52 -7.97 -4.51
N GLN A 214 12.88 -8.87 -5.43
CA GLN A 214 14.21 -9.44 -5.45
C GLN A 214 15.29 -8.36 -5.60
N VAL A 215 15.13 -7.36 -6.45
CA VAL A 215 16.11 -6.27 -6.57
C VAL A 215 16.18 -5.45 -5.28
N LEU A 216 15.05 -5.15 -4.64
CA LEU A 216 14.98 -4.37 -3.40
C LEU A 216 15.53 -5.12 -2.17
N TYR A 217 15.42 -6.46 -2.15
CA TYR A 217 15.73 -7.27 -0.98
C TYR A 217 16.90 -8.26 -1.17
N SER A 218 17.47 -8.44 -2.37
CA SER A 218 18.61 -9.35 -2.61
C SER A 218 19.94 -8.77 -2.13
N SER A 219 20.86 -9.62 -1.66
CA SER A 219 22.23 -9.19 -1.35
C SER A 219 22.93 -8.58 -2.58
N ALA A 220 23.77 -7.56 -2.36
CA ALA A 220 24.45 -6.75 -3.40
C ALA A 220 25.11 -7.53 -4.57
N HIS A 221 25.49 -8.79 -4.37
CA HIS A 221 26.12 -9.62 -5.41
C HIS A 221 25.16 -10.08 -6.53
N ASN A 222 23.85 -10.16 -6.28
CA ASN A 222 22.87 -10.65 -7.26
C ASN A 222 21.99 -9.53 -7.84
N GLU A 223 21.97 -8.35 -7.21
CA GLU A 223 21.12 -7.21 -7.58
C GLU A 223 21.32 -6.80 -9.05
N SER A 224 22.57 -6.71 -9.52
CA SER A 224 22.87 -6.21 -10.86
C SER A 224 22.40 -7.13 -12.00
N SER A 225 22.42 -8.46 -11.81
CA SER A 225 21.95 -9.40 -12.85
C SER A 225 20.43 -9.33 -12.97
N ILE A 226 19.73 -9.37 -11.84
CA ILE A 226 18.26 -9.37 -11.79
C ILE A 226 17.72 -8.04 -12.32
N LEU A 227 18.37 -6.93 -11.97
CA LEU A 227 18.04 -5.60 -12.49
C LEU A 227 18.12 -5.54 -14.02
N LEU A 228 19.19 -6.07 -14.62
CA LEU A 228 19.35 -6.07 -16.08
C LEU A 228 18.29 -6.94 -16.77
N GLU A 229 17.96 -8.09 -16.19
CA GLU A 229 16.88 -8.96 -16.67
C GLU A 229 15.51 -8.26 -16.60
N LEU A 230 15.24 -7.55 -15.50
CA LEU A 230 14.00 -6.79 -15.32
C LEU A 230 13.88 -5.65 -16.35
N LEU A 231 14.94 -4.88 -16.57
CA LEU A 231 14.91 -3.80 -17.55
C LEU A 231 14.73 -4.32 -18.97
N GLU A 232 15.37 -5.44 -19.31
CA GLU A 232 15.19 -6.10 -20.59
C GLU A 232 13.74 -6.57 -20.80
N GLU A 233 13.14 -7.18 -19.79
CA GLU A 233 11.73 -7.58 -19.82
C GLU A 233 10.77 -6.39 -19.99
N LEU A 234 11.07 -5.28 -19.30
CA LEU A 234 10.31 -4.05 -19.41
C LEU A 234 10.60 -3.26 -20.70
N GLY A 235 11.57 -3.69 -21.50
CA GLY A 235 11.99 -2.99 -22.72
C GLY A 235 12.66 -1.65 -22.45
N ILE A 236 13.18 -1.43 -21.23
CA ILE A 236 13.94 -0.24 -20.86
C ILE A 236 15.41 -0.46 -21.25
N SER A 237 16.07 0.57 -21.77
CA SER A 237 17.49 0.52 -22.13
C SER A 237 18.36 -0.12 -21.03
N LYS A 238 19.26 -1.03 -21.40
CA LYS A 238 20.20 -1.70 -20.48
C LYS A 238 21.21 -0.73 -19.85
N ALA A 239 21.42 0.44 -20.48
CA ALA A 239 22.25 1.53 -19.96
C ALA A 239 21.43 2.82 -19.90
N PRO A 240 20.48 2.92 -18.94
CA PRO A 240 19.75 4.15 -18.72
C PRO A 240 20.71 5.22 -18.18
N LYS A 241 20.47 6.47 -18.58
CA LYS A 241 21.10 7.65 -18.00
C LYS A 241 20.50 7.96 -16.62
N THR A 242 19.24 7.54 -16.39
CA THR A 242 18.63 7.60 -15.06
C THR A 242 19.20 6.53 -14.14
N SER A 243 19.34 6.86 -12.85
CA SER A 243 19.68 5.90 -11.82
C SER A 243 18.71 4.73 -11.80
N TYR A 244 19.25 3.51 -11.82
CA TYR A 244 18.46 2.28 -11.71
C TYR A 244 17.53 2.27 -10.49
N LYS A 245 17.98 2.85 -9.36
CA LYS A 245 17.15 2.97 -8.16
C LYS A 245 15.85 3.72 -8.44
N VAL A 246 15.93 4.82 -9.19
CA VAL A 246 14.76 5.64 -9.55
C VAL A 246 13.78 4.83 -10.41
N LEU A 247 14.28 4.07 -11.38
CA LEU A 247 13.44 3.23 -12.24
C LEU A 247 12.74 2.12 -11.44
N ILE A 248 13.45 1.51 -10.49
CA ILE A 248 12.89 0.49 -9.59
C ILE A 248 11.85 1.10 -8.67
N ASP A 249 12.14 2.23 -8.01
CA ASP A 249 11.22 2.91 -7.10
C ASP A 249 9.91 3.29 -7.83
N LEU A 250 10.01 3.84 -9.04
CA LEU A 250 8.86 4.19 -9.88
C LEU A 250 8.04 2.95 -10.28
N THR A 251 8.72 1.87 -10.66
CA THR A 251 8.06 0.60 -11.03
C THR A 251 7.35 0.00 -9.83
N PHE A 252 8.00 -0.03 -8.67
CA PHE A 252 7.42 -0.51 -7.41
C PHE A 252 6.19 0.32 -7.01
N PHE A 253 6.30 1.65 -7.07
CA PHE A 253 5.19 2.55 -6.79
C PHE A 253 4.00 2.33 -7.74
N PHE A 254 4.27 2.13 -9.04
CA PHE A 254 3.23 1.83 -10.02
C PHE A 254 2.54 0.48 -9.75
N LEU A 255 3.31 -0.57 -9.45
CA LEU A 255 2.76 -1.89 -9.12
C LEU A 255 1.89 -1.84 -7.85
N ASN A 256 2.31 -1.13 -6.81
CA ASN A 256 1.51 -0.93 -5.61
C ASN A 256 0.18 -0.23 -5.92
N ALA A 257 0.19 0.76 -6.81
CA ALA A 257 -1.04 1.41 -7.27
C ALA A 257 -1.93 0.44 -8.07
N LEU A 258 -1.36 -0.38 -8.97
CA LEU A 258 -2.12 -1.37 -9.74
C LEU A 258 -2.73 -2.48 -8.86
N ASN A 259 -2.02 -2.92 -7.81
CA ASN A 259 -2.51 -3.92 -6.87
C ASN A 259 -3.74 -3.44 -6.07
N GLY A 260 -3.95 -2.12 -5.98
CA GLY A 260 -5.17 -1.53 -5.43
C GLY A 260 -6.37 -1.52 -6.39
N LEU A 261 -6.18 -1.96 -7.64
CA LEU A 261 -7.19 -1.93 -8.70
C LEU A 261 -7.62 -3.33 -9.14
N ASP A 262 -8.82 -3.42 -9.68
CA ASP A 262 -9.31 -4.62 -10.35
C ASP A 262 -9.07 -4.57 -11.88
N GLU A 263 -9.43 -5.64 -12.58
CA GLU A 263 -9.28 -5.73 -14.04
C GLU A 263 -9.96 -4.58 -14.79
N ASP A 264 -11.11 -4.10 -14.31
CA ASP A 264 -11.86 -3.04 -14.94
C ASP A 264 -11.18 -1.67 -14.73
N GLY A 265 -10.61 -1.42 -13.55
CA GLY A 265 -9.76 -0.25 -13.26
C GLY A 265 -8.51 -0.20 -14.13
N VAL A 266 -7.77 -1.31 -14.21
CA VAL A 266 -6.57 -1.41 -15.06
C VAL A 266 -6.94 -1.26 -16.54
N SER A 267 -8.04 -1.88 -16.99
CA SER A 267 -8.54 -1.72 -18.37
C SER A 267 -8.92 -0.27 -18.67
N MET A 268 -9.46 0.46 -17.69
CA MET A 268 -9.76 1.87 -17.84
C MET A 268 -8.47 2.67 -18.02
N LEU A 269 -7.45 2.49 -17.18
CA LEU A 269 -6.16 3.18 -17.30
C LEU A 269 -5.52 3.01 -18.70
N VAL A 270 -5.58 1.80 -19.26
CA VAL A 270 -5.09 1.54 -20.62
C VAL A 270 -5.87 2.36 -21.66
N GLU A 271 -7.21 2.35 -21.58
CA GLU A 271 -8.08 3.14 -22.48
C GLU A 271 -7.74 4.63 -22.39
N SER A 272 -7.41 5.13 -21.19
CA SER A 272 -7.08 6.53 -20.93
C SER A 272 -5.80 6.97 -21.60
N VAL A 273 -4.74 6.17 -21.51
CA VAL A 273 -3.46 6.46 -22.15
C VAL A 273 -3.61 6.40 -23.67
N GLU A 274 -4.27 5.36 -24.19
CA GLU A 274 -4.47 5.17 -25.63
C GLU A 274 -5.31 6.29 -26.26
N LYS A 275 -6.32 6.79 -25.52
CA LYS A 275 -7.17 7.91 -25.96
C LYS A 275 -6.63 9.29 -25.57
N GLN A 276 -5.45 9.37 -24.96
CA GLN A 276 -4.86 10.62 -24.47
C GLN A 276 -5.79 11.42 -23.54
N ASN A 277 -6.55 10.70 -22.69
CA ASN A 277 -7.56 11.27 -21.79
C ASN A 277 -7.16 11.18 -20.30
N THR A 278 -5.87 10.94 -20.02
CA THR A 278 -5.37 10.76 -18.66
C THR A 278 -5.57 12.01 -17.79
N GLU A 279 -5.47 13.21 -18.36
CA GLU A 279 -5.64 14.48 -17.63
C GLU A 279 -7.07 14.66 -17.12
N HIS A 280 -8.04 14.44 -18.01
CA HIS A 280 -9.46 14.57 -17.68
C HIS A 280 -9.84 13.61 -16.55
N GLN A 281 -9.45 12.33 -16.67
CA GLN A 281 -9.75 11.35 -15.63
C GLN A 281 -9.02 11.60 -14.32
N LEU A 282 -7.75 12.02 -14.39
CA LEU A 282 -7.00 12.40 -13.20
C LEU A 282 -7.74 13.51 -12.44
N THR A 283 -8.22 14.53 -13.16
CA THR A 283 -8.99 15.65 -12.60
C THR A 283 -10.31 15.18 -11.99
N GLN A 284 -11.01 14.25 -12.64
CA GLN A 284 -12.26 13.68 -12.12
C GLN A 284 -12.04 12.91 -10.81
N VAL A 285 -11.04 12.03 -10.78
CA VAL A 285 -10.69 11.26 -9.57
C VAL A 285 -10.26 12.20 -8.45
N GLU A 286 -9.44 13.22 -8.77
CA GLU A 286 -8.99 14.22 -7.81
C GLU A 286 -10.15 14.97 -7.15
N THR A 287 -11.12 15.41 -7.97
CA THR A 287 -12.28 16.16 -7.48
C THR A 287 -13.14 15.30 -6.55
N LEU A 288 -13.37 14.04 -6.92
CA LEU A 288 -14.13 13.11 -6.09
C LEU A 288 -13.42 12.79 -4.76
N LEU A 289 -12.10 12.61 -4.79
CA LEU A 289 -11.31 12.44 -3.57
C LEU A 289 -11.38 13.69 -2.70
N ALA A 290 -11.20 14.89 -3.26
CA ALA A 290 -11.26 16.14 -2.52
C ALA A 290 -12.63 16.38 -1.85
N GLU A 291 -13.73 16.00 -2.52
CA GLU A 291 -15.10 16.17 -2.02
C GLU A 291 -15.51 15.16 -0.95
N ASN A 292 -14.96 13.94 -0.99
CA ASN A 292 -15.48 12.81 -0.20
C ASN A 292 -14.44 12.16 0.75
N PHE A 293 -13.23 12.72 0.88
CA PHE A 293 -12.16 12.10 1.67
C PHE A 293 -12.55 11.97 3.15
N ILE A 294 -12.45 10.75 3.66
CA ILE A 294 -12.60 10.40 5.08
C ILE A 294 -11.21 10.48 5.71
N SER A 295 -11.00 11.46 6.61
CA SER A 295 -9.76 11.60 7.39
C SER A 295 -9.77 10.65 8.58
N SER A 296 -8.64 10.00 8.88
CA SER A 296 -8.50 9.12 10.05
C SER A 296 -8.30 9.89 11.37
N GLU A 297 -8.11 11.21 11.33
CA GLU A 297 -7.83 12.04 12.50
C GLU A 297 -9.04 12.22 13.45
N GLU A 298 -10.23 11.75 13.06
CA GLU A 298 -11.40 11.74 13.96
C GLU A 298 -11.51 10.48 14.84
N HIS A 299 -10.59 9.51 14.75
CA HIS A 299 -10.79 8.17 15.34
C HIS A 299 -9.60 7.61 16.15
N ASP A 300 -9.06 8.41 17.08
CA ASP A 300 -8.06 7.94 18.06
C ASP A 300 -8.66 7.32 19.35
N ASP A 301 -9.98 7.19 19.42
CA ASP A 301 -10.71 6.63 20.59
C ASP A 301 -11.12 5.16 20.44
N CYS A 302 -10.46 4.37 19.58
CA CYS A 302 -10.60 2.90 19.62
C CYS A 302 -9.76 2.28 20.74
N GLN A 303 -9.93 2.76 21.97
CA GLN A 303 -9.76 1.91 23.13
C GLN A 303 -10.95 0.95 23.14
N ILE A 304 -10.74 -0.29 22.68
CA ILE A 304 -11.65 -1.39 23.03
C ILE A 304 -11.48 -1.63 24.53
N THR A 305 -12.13 -0.78 25.34
CA THR A 305 -12.22 -0.95 26.78
C THR A 305 -13.17 -2.12 27.01
N ILE A 306 -12.63 -3.19 27.60
CA ILE A 306 -13.41 -4.30 28.11
C ILE A 306 -14.16 -3.79 29.34
N GLY A 307 -15.34 -3.23 29.09
CA GLY A 307 -16.27 -2.79 30.11
C GLY A 307 -17.68 -2.92 29.53
N GLU A 308 -18.49 -3.74 30.18
CA GLU A 308 -19.87 -4.11 29.82
C GLU A 308 -20.65 -2.99 29.11
N SER A 309 -20.63 -2.99 27.79
CA SER A 309 -21.57 -2.23 26.98
C SER A 309 -21.78 -2.97 25.67
N ARG A 310 -23.04 -2.98 25.22
CA ARG A 310 -23.53 -3.65 24.01
C ARG A 310 -22.54 -3.55 22.84
N PRO A 311 -22.48 -4.57 21.96
CA PRO A 311 -21.70 -4.48 20.73
C PRO A 311 -22.10 -3.20 19.99
N ARG A 312 -21.22 -2.20 19.98
CA ARG A 312 -21.39 -1.02 19.14
C ARG A 312 -21.02 -1.45 17.73
N PRO A 313 -21.86 -1.17 16.72
CA PRO A 313 -21.45 -1.32 15.35
C PRO A 313 -20.20 -0.47 15.13
N ILE A 314 -19.15 -1.08 14.59
CA ILE A 314 -18.17 -0.31 13.83
C ILE A 314 -18.99 0.18 12.64
N LEU A 315 -19.25 1.49 12.57
CA LEU A 315 -19.85 2.26 11.46
C LEU A 315 -21.05 3.11 11.91
N GLU A 316 -20.79 4.41 11.99
CA GLU A 316 -21.60 5.43 11.33
C GLU A 316 -20.69 6.67 11.24
N ALA A 317 -20.03 6.84 10.10
CA ALA A 317 -19.47 8.14 9.73
C ALA A 317 -20.65 9.07 9.43
N ASN A 318 -21.17 9.71 10.48
CA ASN A 318 -22.21 10.72 10.35
C ASN A 318 -21.58 12.01 9.79
N GLY A 319 -21.56 12.10 8.46
CA GLY A 319 -21.12 13.29 7.75
C GLY A 319 -21.32 13.16 6.25
N GLY A 320 -22.54 13.43 5.76
CA GLY A 320 -22.83 13.95 4.41
C GLY A 320 -22.31 13.22 3.16
N ALA A 321 -21.61 12.09 3.26
CA ALA A 321 -21.11 11.35 2.11
C ALA A 321 -22.30 10.76 1.35
N SER A 322 -22.38 11.06 0.04
CA SER A 322 -23.30 10.41 -0.90
C SER A 322 -23.26 8.91 -0.63
N GLU A 323 -24.41 8.29 -0.30
CA GLU A 323 -24.74 6.94 0.26
C GLU A 323 -23.95 5.70 -0.28
N SER A 324 -22.69 5.88 -0.63
CA SER A 324 -22.01 5.20 -1.72
C SER A 324 -20.48 5.27 -1.57
N TRP A 325 -19.96 6.32 -0.94
CA TRP A 325 -18.54 6.49 -0.62
C TRP A 325 -18.17 5.89 0.74
N ASN A 326 -17.12 5.08 0.79
CA ASN A 326 -16.58 4.45 2.02
C ASN A 326 -15.06 4.27 1.90
N LEU A 327 -14.40 3.79 2.97
CA LEU A 327 -12.94 3.61 3.01
C LEU A 327 -12.38 2.67 1.92
N MET A 328 -13.15 1.68 1.47
CA MET A 328 -12.74 0.80 0.37
C MET A 328 -12.77 1.55 -0.97
N VAL A 329 -13.84 2.31 -1.24
CA VAL A 329 -13.92 3.16 -2.44
C VAL A 329 -12.82 4.22 -2.42
N GLN A 330 -12.55 4.82 -1.26
CA GLN A 330 -11.44 5.77 -1.09
C GLN A 330 -10.09 5.12 -1.38
N SER A 331 -9.82 3.93 -0.85
CA SER A 331 -8.56 3.20 -1.10
C SER A 331 -8.37 2.91 -2.60
N TYR A 332 -9.43 2.45 -3.26
CA TYR A 332 -9.43 2.26 -4.72
C TYR A 332 -9.19 3.57 -5.47
N ALA A 333 -9.87 4.66 -5.08
CA ALA A 333 -9.73 5.96 -5.71
C ALA A 333 -8.31 6.54 -5.53
N ILE A 334 -7.68 6.36 -4.36
CA ILE A 334 -6.29 6.75 -4.11
C ILE A 334 -5.34 5.96 -5.03
N ALA A 335 -5.52 4.64 -5.12
CA ALA A 335 -4.73 3.78 -6.01
C ALA A 335 -4.87 4.21 -7.47
N LEU A 336 -6.10 4.52 -7.90
CA LEU A 336 -6.40 5.00 -9.24
C LEU A 336 -5.77 6.37 -9.51
N TYR A 337 -5.84 7.29 -8.55
CA TYR A 337 -5.21 8.60 -8.62
C TYR A 337 -3.69 8.49 -8.77
N ALA A 338 -3.05 7.64 -7.95
CA ALA A 338 -1.61 7.40 -8.01
C ALA A 338 -1.16 6.88 -9.39
N ALA A 339 -1.86 5.87 -9.94
CA ALA A 339 -1.56 5.34 -11.25
C ALA A 339 -1.77 6.39 -12.37
N LEU A 340 -2.88 7.14 -12.33
CA LEU A 340 -3.15 8.21 -13.29
C LEU A 340 -2.11 9.35 -13.22
N CYS A 341 -1.59 9.70 -12.04
CA CYS A 341 -0.54 10.69 -11.88
C CYS A 341 0.73 10.30 -12.66
N LEU A 342 1.19 9.06 -12.51
CA LEU A 342 2.36 8.54 -13.24
C LEU A 342 2.11 8.56 -14.74
N LEU A 343 1.00 7.99 -15.18
CA LEU A 343 0.66 7.84 -16.61
C LEU A 343 0.45 9.19 -17.29
N HIS A 344 -0.19 10.16 -16.62
CA HIS A 344 -0.39 11.50 -17.17
C HIS A 344 0.94 12.23 -17.37
N ARG A 345 1.84 12.20 -16.38
CA ARG A 345 3.16 12.83 -16.48
C ARG A 345 3.99 12.23 -17.61
N LEU A 346 4.01 10.90 -17.73
CA LEU A 346 4.70 10.20 -18.82
C LEU A 346 4.08 10.53 -20.19
N SER A 347 2.75 10.51 -20.30
CA SER A 347 2.03 10.78 -21.55
C SER A 347 2.24 12.23 -22.03
N LEU A 348 2.17 13.20 -21.12
CA LEU A 348 2.39 14.63 -21.41
C LEU A 348 3.79 14.87 -21.96
N ARG A 349 4.80 14.24 -21.34
CA ARG A 349 6.20 14.38 -21.76
C ARG A 349 6.49 13.64 -23.06
N SER A 350 5.95 12.44 -23.27
CA SER A 350 6.06 11.72 -24.55
C SER A 350 5.53 12.55 -25.72
N LEU A 351 4.34 13.17 -25.57
CA LEU A 351 3.74 14.02 -26.60
C LEU A 351 4.59 15.25 -26.95
N SER A 352 5.26 15.85 -25.96
CA SER A 352 6.14 17.02 -26.15
C SER A 352 7.40 16.70 -26.97
N THR A 353 7.84 15.44 -26.98
CA THR A 353 9.05 14.99 -27.68
C THR A 353 8.82 14.63 -29.16
N LYS A 354 7.57 14.53 -29.61
CA LYS A 354 7.27 14.31 -31.03
C LYS A 354 7.56 15.60 -31.80
N PRO A 355 8.39 15.58 -32.85
CA PRO A 355 8.65 16.77 -33.64
C PRO A 355 7.33 17.28 -34.23
N LYS A 356 7.04 18.57 -34.02
CA LYS A 356 5.99 19.25 -34.79
C LYS A 356 6.37 19.12 -36.25
N LEU A 357 5.71 18.24 -37.00
CA LEU A 357 5.79 18.26 -38.46
C LEU A 357 5.33 19.66 -38.88
N SER A 358 6.27 20.49 -39.30
CA SER A 358 5.95 21.71 -40.03
C SER A 358 5.28 21.26 -41.33
N SER A 359 3.99 21.55 -41.46
CA SER A 359 3.33 21.56 -42.76
C SER A 359 4.05 22.57 -43.65
N ALA A 360 4.71 22.06 -44.69
CA ALA A 360 5.11 22.82 -45.87
C ALA A 360 4.25 22.37 -47.04
#